data_AF-A0AAP4BXY9-F1
#
_entry.id   AF-A0AAP4BXY9-F1
#
_cell.length_a   1.000
_cell.length_b   1.000
_cell.length_c   1.000
_cell.angle_alpha   90.00
_cell.angle_beta   90.00
_cell.angle_gamma   90.00
#
_symmetry.space_group_name_H-M   'P 1'
#
loop_
_entity.id
_entity.type
_entity.pdbx_description
1 polymer ?
#
loop_
_entity_poly.entity_id
_entity_poly.type
_entity_poly.pdbx_seq_one_letter_code
_entity_poly.pdbx_strand_id
1 'polypeptide(L)'
;MSPSPSTQGRKRSGTKPRTLHAKDTTDPRADLMLGILGSFAEFERAIIRERQAEGIALAKKAGKYKGRKPALSPQQVAEIKQRTMAGESKAALAREFGVTRPTVYRALKNA
;
A
#
# COMPACT_ATOMS: atom_id res chain seq x y z
N MET A 1 -3.27 71.93 7.16
CA MET A 1 -2.47 71.00 6.34
C MET A 1 -1.69 70.12 7.29
N SER A 2 -2.17 68.90 7.54
CA SER A 2 -1.57 67.92 8.45
C SER A 2 -1.08 66.75 7.58
N PRO A 3 0.19 66.35 7.61
CA PRO A 3 0.65 65.28 6.74
C PRO A 3 0.24 63.89 7.27
N SER A 4 -0.19 63.04 6.35
CA SER A 4 -0.59 61.64 6.55
C SER A 4 0.55 60.76 7.11
N PRO A 5 0.26 59.74 7.94
CA PRO A 5 1.28 58.87 8.50
C PRO A 5 1.80 57.89 7.45
N SER A 6 3.13 57.81 7.36
CA SER A 6 3.88 56.92 6.48
C SER A 6 3.71 55.45 6.86
N THR A 7 3.48 54.61 5.85
CA THR A 7 3.42 53.15 5.90
C THR A 7 4.76 52.58 6.37
N GLN A 8 4.88 52.20 7.65
CA GLN A 8 6.01 51.38 8.10
C GLN A 8 5.78 49.92 7.72
N GLY A 9 6.65 49.42 6.83
CA GLY A 9 6.69 48.03 6.39
C GLY A 9 6.93 47.06 7.55
N ARG A 10 6.01 46.11 7.72
CA ARG A 10 6.12 45.01 8.69
C ARG A 10 7.31 44.12 8.32
N LYS A 11 8.43 44.23 9.05
CA LYS A 11 9.51 43.23 8.97
C LYS A 11 8.95 41.87 9.39
N ARG A 12 8.86 40.93 8.45
CA ARG A 12 8.57 39.53 8.76
C ARG A 12 9.78 38.97 9.51
N SER A 13 9.66 38.79 10.82
CA SER A 13 10.64 38.05 11.61
C SER A 13 10.69 36.63 11.06
N GLY A 14 11.82 36.26 10.45
CA GLY A 14 12.07 34.91 9.98
C GLY A 14 12.23 33.96 11.17
N THR A 15 11.12 33.47 11.70
CA THR A 15 11.14 32.36 12.65
C THR A 15 11.47 31.11 11.85
N LYS A 16 12.75 30.68 11.89
CA LYS A 16 13.13 29.36 11.39
C LYS A 16 12.26 28.33 12.12
N PRO A 17 11.60 27.38 11.42
CA PRO A 17 10.86 26.32 12.08
C PRO A 17 11.84 25.56 12.98
N ARG A 18 11.55 25.54 14.28
CA ARG A 18 12.31 24.79 15.27
C ARG A 18 12.19 23.32 14.90
N THR A 19 13.21 22.76 14.28
CA THR A 19 13.31 21.32 14.04
C THR A 19 13.27 20.62 15.39
N LEU A 20 12.34 19.68 15.54
CA LEU A 20 12.16 18.84 16.74
C LEU A 20 13.27 17.77 16.83
N HIS A 21 14.52 18.19 16.70
CA HIS A 21 15.70 17.35 16.85
C HIS A 21 16.66 18.04 17.83
N ALA A 22 16.19 18.26 19.04
CA ALA A 22 17.06 18.44 20.19
C ALA A 22 17.03 17.12 20.96
N LYS A 23 18.06 16.30 20.77
CA LYS A 23 18.30 15.10 21.54
C LYS A 23 18.91 15.50 22.88
N ASP A 24 18.16 16.26 23.67
CA ASP A 24 18.56 16.68 25.01
C ASP A 24 17.73 15.90 26.03
N THR A 25 17.93 14.58 26.07
CA THR A 25 17.27 13.73 27.06
C THR A 25 18.29 12.80 27.68
N THR A 26 18.96 13.29 28.71
CA THR A 26 19.63 12.44 29.72
C THR A 26 18.75 12.37 30.96
N ASP A 27 17.46 12.06 30.80
CA ASP A 27 16.57 11.71 31.92
C ASP A 27 16.24 10.22 31.85
N PRO A 28 16.85 9.37 32.70
CA PRO A 28 16.57 7.94 32.74
C PRO A 28 15.08 7.59 32.91
N ARG A 29 14.26 8.50 33.45
CA ARG A 29 12.80 8.32 33.56
C ARG A 29 12.10 8.40 32.20
N ALA A 30 12.54 9.30 31.33
CA ALA A 30 11.99 9.43 29.99
C ALA A 30 12.29 8.20 29.13
N ASP A 31 13.50 7.65 29.25
CA ASP A 31 13.89 6.41 28.56
C ASP A 31 13.06 5.21 29.04
N LEU A 32 12.82 5.10 30.36
CA LEU A 32 11.95 4.07 30.92
C LEU A 32 10.52 4.19 30.39
N MET A 33 9.93 5.39 30.41
CA MET A 33 8.57 5.58 29.89
C MET A 33 8.47 5.29 28.40
N LEU A 34 9.48 5.67 27.61
CA LEU A 34 9.54 5.35 26.18
C LEU A 34 9.59 3.83 25.96
N GLY A 35 10.38 3.11 26.76
CA GLY A 35 10.43 1.64 26.72
C GLY A 35 9.08 0.99 27.03
N ILE A 36 8.41 1.44 28.10
CA ILE A 36 7.08 0.94 28.49
C ILE A 36 6.05 1.20 27.38
N LEU A 37 6.03 2.39 26.80
CA LEU A 37 5.13 2.73 25.69
C LEU A 37 5.41 1.86 24.45
N GLY A 38 6.69 1.61 24.14
CA GLY A 38 7.07 0.69 23.07
C GLY A 38 6.57 -0.74 23.30
N SER A 39 6.72 -1.26 24.53
CA SER A 39 6.21 -2.59 24.89
C SER A 39 4.68 -2.66 24.81
N PHE A 40 3.98 -1.61 25.23
CA PHE A 40 2.52 -1.56 25.14
C PHE A 40 2.03 -1.52 23.70
N ALA A 41 2.69 -0.75 22.83
CA ALA A 41 2.38 -0.73 21.40
C ALA A 41 2.54 -2.10 20.74
N GLU A 42 3.58 -2.85 21.09
CA GLU A 42 3.76 -4.22 20.58
C GLU A 42 2.70 -5.20 21.13
N PHE A 43 2.32 -5.05 22.39
CA PHE A 43 1.25 -5.84 23.00
C PHE A 43 -0.10 -5.59 22.30
N GLU A 44 -0.50 -4.35 22.08
CA GLU A 44 -1.72 -4.02 21.35
C GLU A 44 -1.68 -4.57 19.92
N ARG A 45 -0.53 -4.47 19.26
CA ARG A 45 -0.33 -5.00 17.90
C ARG A 45 -0.46 -6.53 17.85
N ALA A 46 -0.10 -7.23 18.92
CA ALA A 46 -0.28 -8.67 19.03
C ALA A 46 -1.76 -9.03 19.13
N ILE A 47 -2.53 -8.33 19.99
CA ILE A 47 -3.98 -8.54 20.14
C ILE A 47 -4.73 -8.26 18.82
N ILE A 48 -4.38 -7.18 18.12
CA ILE A 48 -5.00 -6.85 16.82
C ILE A 48 -4.74 -7.97 15.81
N ARG A 49 -3.54 -8.54 15.79
CA ARG A 49 -3.18 -9.66 14.89
C ARG A 49 -3.95 -10.93 15.22
N GLU A 50 -4.13 -11.25 16.49
CA GLU A 50 -4.91 -12.40 16.94
C GLU A 50 -6.36 -12.30 16.45
N ARG A 51 -7.04 -11.18 16.72
CA ARG A 51 -8.41 -10.94 16.26
C ARG A 51 -8.53 -10.94 14.73
N GLN A 52 -7.54 -10.38 14.03
CA GLN A 52 -7.49 -10.44 12.58
C GLN A 52 -7.38 -11.89 12.09
N ALA A 53 -6.55 -12.71 12.72
CA ALA A 53 -6.39 -14.12 12.35
C ALA A 53 -7.69 -14.91 12.55
N GLU A 54 -8.40 -14.68 13.65
CA GLU A 54 -9.73 -15.26 13.90
C GLU A 54 -10.73 -14.86 12.81
N GLY A 55 -10.78 -13.56 12.48
CA GLY A 55 -11.64 -13.05 11.41
C GLY A 55 -11.31 -13.65 10.04
N ILE A 56 -10.02 -13.77 9.71
CA ILE A 56 -9.55 -14.44 8.50
C ILE A 56 -9.97 -15.91 8.50
N ALA A 57 -9.82 -16.62 9.62
CA ALA A 57 -10.20 -18.02 9.74
C ALA A 57 -11.70 -18.23 9.50
N LEU A 58 -12.55 -17.37 10.09
CA LEU A 58 -13.99 -17.41 9.85
C LEU A 58 -14.34 -17.10 8.38
N ALA A 59 -13.72 -16.09 7.78
CA ALA A 59 -13.93 -15.73 6.38
C ALA A 59 -13.43 -16.80 5.40
N LYS A 60 -12.35 -17.52 5.73
CA LYS A 60 -11.88 -18.70 4.99
C LYS A 60 -12.88 -19.85 5.09
N LYS A 61 -13.38 -20.18 6.30
CA LYS A 61 -14.43 -21.19 6.50
C LYS A 61 -15.70 -20.86 5.71
N ALA A 62 -16.07 -19.58 5.65
CA ALA A 62 -17.20 -19.09 4.86
C ALA A 62 -16.92 -18.97 3.34
N GLY A 63 -15.73 -19.35 2.86
CA GLY A 63 -15.40 -19.33 1.43
C GLY A 63 -15.28 -17.94 0.79
N LYS A 64 -15.09 -16.88 1.59
CA LYS A 64 -15.04 -15.49 1.09
C LYS A 64 -13.78 -15.21 0.27
N TYR A 65 -12.66 -15.87 0.59
CA TYR A 65 -11.40 -15.69 -0.13
C TYR A 65 -11.39 -16.52 -1.43
N LYS A 66 -11.62 -15.85 -2.57
CA LYS A 66 -11.57 -16.46 -3.91
C LYS A 66 -10.27 -16.17 -4.67
N GLY A 67 -9.26 -15.66 -3.96
CA GLY A 67 -7.99 -15.23 -4.54
C GLY A 67 -8.11 -13.97 -5.41
N ARG A 68 -7.05 -13.68 -6.17
CA ARG A 68 -7.07 -12.58 -7.15
C ARG A 68 -8.02 -12.94 -8.29
N LYS A 69 -8.86 -12.00 -8.71
CA LYS A 69 -9.68 -12.16 -9.91
C LYS A 69 -8.78 -12.50 -11.11
N PRO A 70 -9.09 -13.55 -11.89
CA PRO A 70 -8.35 -13.86 -13.11
C PRO A 70 -8.25 -12.65 -14.03
N ALA A 71 -7.10 -12.45 -14.66
CA ALA A 71 -6.88 -11.36 -15.61
C ALA A 71 -7.60 -11.59 -16.95
N LEU A 72 -7.97 -12.84 -17.24
CA LEU A 72 -8.66 -13.25 -18.46
C LEU A 72 -9.93 -14.00 -18.07
N SER A 73 -11.02 -13.74 -18.79
CA SER A 73 -12.26 -14.51 -18.69
C SER A 73 -12.10 -15.90 -19.30
N PRO A 74 -12.95 -16.88 -18.94
CA PRO A 74 -12.94 -18.22 -19.55
C PRO A 74 -13.05 -18.19 -21.07
N GLN A 75 -13.85 -17.26 -21.62
CA GLN A 75 -14.02 -17.07 -23.06
C GLN A 75 -12.71 -16.60 -23.72
N GLN A 76 -12.04 -15.62 -23.13
CA GLN A 76 -10.74 -15.14 -23.63
C GLN A 76 -9.67 -16.23 -23.56
N VAL A 77 -9.68 -17.08 -22.52
CA VAL A 77 -8.74 -18.22 -22.43
C VAL A 77 -9.00 -19.22 -23.57
N ALA A 78 -10.27 -19.53 -23.86
CA ALA A 78 -10.64 -20.42 -24.97
C ALA A 78 -10.21 -19.83 -26.32
N GLU A 79 -10.43 -18.53 -26.53
CA GLU A 79 -10.01 -17.84 -27.75
C GLU A 79 -8.49 -17.84 -27.92
N ILE A 80 -7.74 -17.48 -26.87
CA ILE A 80 -6.27 -17.53 -26.85
C ILE A 80 -5.77 -18.94 -27.18
N LYS A 81 -6.44 -20.00 -26.69
CA LYS A 81 -6.08 -21.39 -26.98
C LYS A 81 -6.28 -21.71 -28.45
N GLN A 82 -7.44 -21.40 -29.02
CA GLN A 82 -7.73 -21.63 -30.44
C GLN A 82 -6.76 -20.88 -31.35
N ARG A 83 -6.53 -19.59 -31.11
CA ARG A 83 -5.63 -18.76 -31.91
C ARG A 83 -4.17 -19.18 -31.79
N THR A 84 -3.77 -19.64 -30.60
CA THR A 84 -2.45 -20.26 -30.41
C THR A 84 -2.30 -21.56 -31.21
N MET A 85 -3.35 -22.39 -31.27
CA MET A 85 -3.35 -23.63 -32.09
C MET A 85 -3.32 -23.32 -33.59
N ALA A 86 -3.91 -22.20 -34.01
CA ALA A 86 -3.82 -21.69 -35.39
C ALA A 86 -2.44 -21.10 -35.74
N GLY A 87 -1.47 -21.13 -34.83
CA GLY A 87 -0.09 -20.70 -35.06
C GLY A 87 0.20 -19.25 -34.70
N GLU A 88 -0.75 -18.54 -34.09
CA GLU A 88 -0.54 -17.13 -33.75
C GLU A 88 0.48 -16.92 -32.62
N SER A 89 1.24 -15.83 -32.71
CA SER A 89 2.26 -15.49 -31.73
C SER A 89 1.65 -15.14 -30.37
N LYS A 90 2.08 -15.85 -29.32
CA LYS A 90 1.72 -15.58 -27.92
C LYS A 90 2.07 -14.14 -27.48
N ALA A 91 3.05 -13.51 -28.11
CA ALA A 91 3.41 -12.11 -27.84
C ALA A 91 2.47 -11.11 -28.52
N ALA A 92 1.88 -11.46 -29.67
CA ALA A 92 0.81 -10.68 -30.29
C ALA A 92 -0.46 -10.77 -29.44
N LEU A 93 -0.88 -11.98 -29.09
CA LEU A 93 -2.04 -12.23 -28.21
C LEU A 93 -1.90 -11.52 -26.87
N ALA A 94 -0.72 -11.56 -26.23
CA ALA A 94 -0.50 -10.84 -24.98
C ALA A 94 -0.79 -9.33 -25.10
N ARG A 95 -0.31 -8.69 -26.18
CA ARG A 95 -0.53 -7.26 -26.44
C ARG A 95 -2.01 -6.96 -26.71
N GLU A 96 -2.65 -7.78 -27.51
CA GLU A 96 -4.06 -7.63 -27.89
C GLU A 96 -5.01 -7.75 -26.69
N PHE A 97 -4.82 -8.79 -25.87
CA PHE A 97 -5.62 -9.01 -24.67
C PHE A 97 -5.19 -8.13 -23.49
N GLY A 98 -4.22 -7.23 -23.68
CA GLY A 98 -3.75 -6.30 -22.64
C GLY A 98 -3.10 -6.99 -21.44
N VAL A 99 -2.54 -8.18 -21.62
CA VAL A 99 -1.93 -8.99 -20.55
C VAL A 99 -0.45 -9.23 -20.79
N THR A 100 0.26 -9.61 -19.73
CA THR A 100 1.68 -9.97 -19.86
C THR A 100 1.83 -11.33 -20.53
N ARG A 101 2.93 -11.55 -21.26
CA ARG A 101 3.24 -12.85 -21.87
C ARG A 101 3.14 -14.02 -20.87
N PRO A 102 3.64 -13.94 -19.62
CA PRO A 102 3.45 -14.99 -18.63
C PRO A 102 1.98 -15.32 -18.31
N THR A 103 1.09 -14.33 -18.40
CA THR A 103 -0.36 -14.55 -18.20
C THR A 103 -0.94 -15.42 -19.32
N VAL A 104 -0.51 -15.20 -20.57
CA VAL A 104 -0.88 -16.06 -21.71
C VAL A 104 -0.34 -17.48 -21.52
N TYR A 105 0.92 -17.65 -21.13
CA TYR A 105 1.47 -18.98 -20.86
C TYR A 105 0.73 -19.69 -19.70
N ARG A 106 0.39 -18.96 -18.64
CA ARG A 106 -0.39 -19.52 -17.51
C ARG A 106 -1.80 -19.92 -17.93
N ALA A 107 -2.44 -19.12 -18.78
CA ALA A 107 -3.75 -19.45 -19.34
C ALA A 107 -3.71 -20.73 -20.19
N LEU A 108 -2.65 -20.94 -20.97
CA LEU A 108 -2.47 -22.15 -21.77
C LEU A 108 -2.07 -23.39 -20.95
N LYS A 109 -1.39 -23.21 -19.81
CA LYS A 109 -0.96 -24.31 -18.93
C LYS A 109 -2.08 -24.83 -18.02
N ASN A 110 -2.98 -23.94 -17.60
CA ASN A 110 -4.04 -24.25 -16.63
C ASN A 110 -5.38 -24.62 -17.30
N ALA A 111 -5.35 -25.00 -18.58
CA ALA A 111 -6.52 -25.29 -19.43
C ALA A 111 -6.52 -26.72 -19.97
#